data_AF-A0A1C7LQB2-F1
#
_entry.id   AF-A0A1C7LQB2-F1
#
_cell.length_a   1.000
_cell.length_b   1.000
_cell.length_c   1.000
_cell.angle_alpha   90.00
_cell.angle_beta   90.00
_cell.angle_gamma   90.00
#
_symmetry.space_group_name_H-M   'P 1'
#
loop_
_entity.id
_entity.type
_entity.pdbx_description
1 polymer ?
#
loop_
_entity_poly.entity_id
_entity_poly.type
_entity_poly.pdbx_seq_one_letter_code
_entity_poly.pdbx_strand_id
1 'polypeptide(L)'
;MNRRRNSFLTATILPTVVFAVVFFLNLFLISAGSSGAVPFGTLALIIVLWFGISAPLSAIGSYFGTRHGAISHPVRVNQIPRQIPPTPRYLKPWIATLLAGILPFGAAFVELYFVLSKYRWHWRAFLTGGGSAFWVLAYGIFYWASRLSLDSFSSVVLYMGYLLLLALLDFLVTGTIGFLASYWAIRRLYSAIRVD
;
A
#
# COMPACT_ATOMS: atom_id res chain seq x y z
N MET A 1 -21.96 16.00 8.31
CA MET A 1 -20.56 16.05 7.82
C MET A 1 -20.56 16.35 6.33
N ASN A 2 -19.91 17.44 5.90
CA ASN A 2 -20.00 17.92 4.52
C ASN A 2 -19.08 17.09 3.60
N ARG A 3 -19.62 16.05 2.94
CA ARG A 3 -18.84 15.00 2.24
C ARG A 3 -17.89 15.53 1.17
N ARG A 4 -18.32 16.55 0.42
CA ARG A 4 -17.49 17.21 -0.61
C ARG A 4 -16.29 17.93 0.00
N ARG A 5 -16.50 18.62 1.12
CA ARG A 5 -15.42 19.30 1.85
C ARG A 5 -14.42 18.29 2.42
N ASN A 6 -14.90 17.19 3.00
CA ASN A 6 -13.99 16.15 3.50
C ASN A 6 -13.18 15.51 2.37
N SER A 7 -13.80 15.17 1.24
CA SER A 7 -13.06 14.63 0.09
C SER A 7 -11.99 15.59 -0.43
N PHE A 8 -12.33 16.88 -0.55
CA PHE A 8 -11.39 17.91 -0.97
C PHE A 8 -10.22 18.03 0.03
N LEU A 9 -10.53 18.16 1.32
CA LEU A 9 -9.52 18.28 2.37
C LEU A 9 -8.60 17.06 2.43
N THR A 10 -9.13 15.84 2.29
CA THR A 10 -8.30 14.62 2.28
C THR A 10 -7.39 14.56 1.05
N ALA A 11 -7.86 15.03 -0.10
CA ALA A 11 -7.09 15.04 -1.35
C ALA A 11 -5.95 16.07 -1.36
N THR A 12 -6.10 17.18 -0.62
CA THR A 12 -5.14 18.29 -0.68
C THR A 12 -4.25 18.43 0.55
N ILE A 13 -4.75 18.21 1.78
CA ILE A 13 -4.00 18.52 3.01
C ILE A 13 -2.73 17.70 3.12
N LEU A 14 -2.81 16.37 2.95
CA LEU A 14 -1.65 15.51 3.18
C LEU A 14 -0.54 15.76 2.13
N PRO A 15 -0.83 15.79 0.81
CA PRO A 15 0.18 16.09 -0.19
C PRO A 15 0.79 17.49 -0.08
N THR A 16 -0.01 18.51 0.27
CA THR A 16 0.50 19.88 0.45
C THR A 16 1.47 19.98 1.62
N VAL A 17 1.17 19.34 2.75
CA VAL A 17 2.06 19.31 3.91
C VAL A 17 3.38 18.62 3.55
N VAL A 18 3.32 17.45 2.90
CA VAL A 18 4.53 16.72 2.48
C VAL A 18 5.36 17.56 1.50
N PHE A 19 4.73 18.18 0.50
CA PHE A 19 5.41 19.03 -0.46
C PHE A 19 6.06 20.26 0.20
N ALA A 20 5.36 20.92 1.13
CA ALA A 20 5.90 22.06 1.86
C ALA A 20 7.16 21.68 2.66
N VAL A 21 7.14 20.53 3.34
CA VAL A 21 8.31 20.01 4.07
C VAL A 21 9.46 19.71 3.11
N VAL A 22 9.21 18.99 2.02
CA VAL A 22 10.25 18.67 1.01
C VAL A 22 10.83 19.93 0.39
N PHE A 23 9.97 20.90 0.03
CA PHE A 23 10.40 22.17 -0.53
C PHE A 23 11.28 22.96 0.44
N PHE A 24 10.87 23.05 1.70
CA PHE A 24 11.64 23.74 2.75
C PHE A 24 13.01 23.07 2.99
N LEU A 25 13.05 21.74 3.08
CA LEU A 25 14.31 20.99 3.16
C LEU A 25 15.18 21.19 1.92
N ASN A 26 14.56 21.27 0.73
CA ASN A 26 15.28 21.50 -0.51
C ASN A 26 15.91 22.90 -0.57
N LEU A 27 15.28 23.92 0.04
CA LEU A 27 15.90 25.25 0.18
C LEU A 27 17.22 25.18 0.96
N PHE A 28 17.26 24.40 2.05
CA PHE A 28 18.51 24.18 2.79
C PHE A 28 19.57 23.46 1.96
N LEU A 29 19.18 22.41 1.23
CA LEU A 29 20.11 21.65 0.38
C LEU A 29 20.72 22.52 -0.72
N ILE A 30 19.92 23.39 -1.33
CA ILE A 30 20.38 24.36 -2.33
C ILE A 30 21.33 25.37 -1.68
N SER A 31 20.99 25.91 -0.49
CA SER A 31 21.85 26.87 0.22
C SER A 31 23.21 26.26 0.62
N ALA A 32 23.24 24.96 0.91
CA ALA A 32 24.45 24.23 1.28
C ALA A 32 25.27 23.75 0.07
N GLY A 33 24.84 24.03 -1.17
CA GLY A 33 25.51 23.55 -2.38
C GLY A 33 25.54 22.03 -2.50
N SER A 34 24.61 21.32 -1.85
CA SER A 34 24.62 19.86 -1.79
C SER A 34 24.20 19.24 -3.12
N SER A 35 24.91 18.21 -3.57
CA SER A 35 24.52 17.37 -4.71
C SER A 35 23.22 16.58 -4.47
N GLY A 36 22.73 16.55 -3.24
CA GLY A 36 21.42 15.99 -2.88
C GLY A 36 20.23 16.93 -3.13
N ALA A 37 20.47 18.16 -3.59
CA ALA A 37 19.40 19.10 -3.93
C ALA A 37 18.56 18.56 -5.10
N VAL A 38 17.24 18.46 -4.89
CA VAL A 38 16.30 17.98 -5.88
C VAL A 38 16.16 19.05 -6.98
N PRO A 39 16.41 18.70 -8.27
CA PRO A 39 16.23 19.63 -9.38
C PRO A 39 14.81 20.18 -9.46
N PHE A 40 14.68 21.40 -9.98
CA PHE A 40 13.37 22.05 -10.15
C PHE A 40 12.40 21.21 -11.00
N GLY A 41 12.90 20.54 -12.05
CA GLY A 41 12.08 19.68 -12.92
C GLY A 41 11.42 18.52 -12.18
N THR A 42 12.11 17.92 -11.20
CA THR A 42 11.53 16.86 -10.36
C THR A 42 10.49 17.40 -9.38
N LEU A 43 10.65 18.60 -8.84
CA LEU A 43 9.62 19.25 -8.01
C LEU A 43 8.37 19.54 -8.84
N ALA A 44 8.51 20.08 -10.05
CA ALA A 44 7.40 20.31 -10.96
C ALA A 44 6.70 19.00 -11.36
N LEU A 45 7.46 17.94 -11.62
CA LEU A 45 6.89 16.61 -11.92
C LEU A 45 6.05 16.07 -10.76
N ILE A 46 6.51 16.23 -9.52
CA ILE A 46 5.75 15.80 -8.33
C ILE A 46 4.42 16.55 -8.23
N ILE A 47 4.41 17.87 -8.49
CA ILE A 47 3.18 18.68 -8.52
C ILE A 47 2.24 18.18 -9.63
N VAL A 48 2.75 17.95 -10.83
CA VAL A 48 1.97 17.45 -11.97
C VAL A 48 1.39 16.07 -11.67
N LEU A 49 2.14 15.18 -11.04
CA LEU A 49 1.69 13.84 -10.67
C LEU A 49 0.61 13.89 -9.58
N TRP A 50 0.73 14.82 -8.63
CA TRP A 50 -0.29 15.06 -7.60
C TRP A 50 -1.60 15.56 -8.20
N PHE A 51 -1.58 16.62 -9.01
CA PHE A 51 -2.80 17.15 -9.65
C PHE A 51 -3.34 16.27 -10.78
N GLY A 52 -2.46 15.56 -11.50
CA GLY A 52 -2.82 14.73 -12.64
C GLY A 52 -3.38 13.35 -12.25
N ILE A 53 -2.96 12.79 -11.12
CA ILE A 53 -3.37 11.42 -10.72
C ILE A 53 -4.08 11.43 -9.38
N SER A 54 -3.46 11.93 -8.32
CA SER A 54 -3.97 11.76 -6.95
C SER A 54 -5.25 12.55 -6.68
N ALA A 55 -5.31 13.80 -7.12
CA ALA A 55 -6.50 14.65 -6.98
C ALA A 55 -7.73 14.08 -7.73
N PRO A 56 -7.66 13.73 -9.03
CA PRO A 56 -8.80 13.15 -9.74
C PRO A 56 -9.19 11.78 -9.19
N LEU A 57 -8.23 10.93 -8.82
CA LEU A 57 -8.52 9.61 -8.25
C LEU A 57 -9.27 9.71 -6.91
N SER A 58 -8.90 10.68 -6.06
CA SER A 58 -9.60 10.96 -4.79
C SER A 58 -11.01 11.51 -5.02
N ALA A 59 -11.19 12.33 -6.05
CA ALA A 59 -12.51 12.85 -6.44
C ALA A 59 -13.41 11.73 -6.99
N ILE A 60 -12.86 10.86 -7.84
CA ILE A 60 -13.55 9.68 -8.39
C ILE A 60 -13.94 8.72 -7.25
N GLY A 61 -13.02 8.42 -6.34
CA GLY A 61 -13.29 7.58 -5.17
C GLY A 61 -14.39 8.16 -4.28
N SER A 62 -14.39 9.48 -4.05
CA SER A 62 -15.48 10.12 -3.32
C SER A 62 -16.80 10.08 -4.09
N TYR A 63 -16.79 10.26 -5.41
CA TYR A 63 -17.98 10.19 -6.24
C TYR A 63 -18.64 8.81 -6.13
N PHE A 64 -17.88 7.73 -6.31
CA PHE A 64 -18.39 6.36 -6.15
C PHE A 64 -18.79 6.06 -4.69
N GLY A 65 -17.99 6.50 -3.71
CA GLY A 65 -18.31 6.31 -2.29
C GLY A 65 -19.60 7.00 -1.86
N THR A 66 -19.95 8.15 -2.46
CA THR A 66 -21.23 8.82 -2.16
C THR A 66 -22.44 8.11 -2.76
N ARG A 67 -22.27 7.33 -3.84
CA ARG A 67 -23.33 6.59 -4.53
C ARG A 67 -23.65 5.25 -3.86
N HIS A 68 -22.72 4.70 -3.07
CA HIS A 68 -22.86 3.37 -2.45
C HIS A 68 -23.92 3.29 -1.32
N GLY A 69 -24.54 4.42 -0.95
CA GLY A 69 -25.57 4.45 0.09
C GLY A 69 -25.01 4.24 1.50
N ALA A 70 -25.89 4.28 2.51
CA ALA A 70 -25.51 3.88 3.86
C ALA A 70 -25.42 2.35 3.92
N ILE A 71 -24.36 1.83 4.54
CA ILE A 71 -24.24 0.38 4.80
C ILE A 71 -25.42 -0.03 5.67
N SER A 72 -26.23 -0.98 5.19
CA SER A 72 -27.33 -1.52 5.98
C SER A 72 -26.77 -2.26 7.19
N HIS A 73 -27.30 -1.94 8.37
CA HIS A 73 -26.91 -2.66 9.57
C HIS A 73 -27.38 -4.12 9.45
N PRO A 74 -26.52 -5.11 9.72
CA PRO A 74 -26.84 -6.53 9.50
C PRO A 74 -27.88 -7.08 10.49
N VAL A 75 -28.36 -6.24 11.41
CA VAL A 75 -29.31 -6.60 12.47
C VAL A 75 -30.33 -5.49 12.67
N ARG A 76 -31.56 -5.88 13.00
CA ARG A 76 -32.66 -4.98 13.36
C ARG A 76 -32.22 -4.11 14.54
N VAL A 77 -32.23 -2.79 14.35
CA VAL A 77 -31.86 -1.83 15.41
C VAL A 77 -32.97 -1.80 16.46
N ASN A 78 -32.57 -1.82 17.74
CA ASN A 78 -33.49 -1.62 18.85
C ASN A 78 -33.86 -0.13 18.96
N GLN A 79 -35.11 0.21 19.30
CA GLN A 79 -35.58 1.60 19.32
C GLN A 79 -34.94 2.44 20.45
N ILE A 80 -34.43 1.78 21.50
CA ILE A 80 -33.68 2.43 22.57
C ILE A 80 -32.21 2.51 22.15
N PRO A 81 -31.62 3.72 22.00
CA PRO A 81 -30.21 3.87 21.68
C PRO A 81 -29.38 3.29 22.82
N ARG A 82 -28.64 2.21 22.54
CA ARG A 82 -27.61 1.72 23.45
C ARG A 82 -26.53 2.80 23.62
N GLN A 83 -26.06 2.99 24.86
CA GLN A 83 -24.95 3.89 25.15
C GLN A 83 -23.68 3.38 24.42
N ILE A 84 -23.00 4.26 23.68
CA ILE A 84 -21.79 3.90 22.93
C ILE A 84 -20.65 3.77 23.93
N PRO A 85 -19.97 2.60 24.01
CA PRO A 85 -18.82 2.46 24.89
C PRO A 85 -17.74 3.49 24.50
N PRO A 86 -16.94 4.00 25.46
CA PRO A 86 -15.87 4.94 25.15
C PRO A 86 -14.91 4.31 24.15
N THR A 87 -14.57 5.04 23.09
CA THR A 87 -13.69 4.55 22.03
C THR A 87 -12.34 4.12 22.63
N PRO A 88 -11.92 2.85 22.44
CA PRO A 88 -10.67 2.35 23.00
C PRO A 88 -9.48 3.09 22.38
N ARG A 89 -8.36 3.17 23.12
CA ARG A 89 -7.22 4.03 22.76
C ARG A 89 -6.65 3.74 21.36
N TYR A 90 -6.60 2.47 20.94
CA TYR A 90 -6.06 2.08 19.64
C TYR A 90 -6.90 2.53 18.44
N LEU A 91 -8.19 2.85 18.63
CA LEU A 91 -9.06 3.41 17.59
C LEU A 91 -9.02 4.95 17.52
N LYS A 92 -8.25 5.62 18.39
CA LYS A 92 -8.07 7.06 18.28
C LYS A 92 -7.33 7.39 16.98
N PRO A 93 -7.73 8.43 16.23
CA PRO A 93 -7.27 8.67 14.86
C PRO A 93 -5.74 8.77 14.75
N TRP A 94 -5.06 9.45 15.68
CA TRP A 94 -3.61 9.58 15.62
C TRP A 94 -2.87 8.25 15.87
N ILE A 95 -3.37 7.40 16.77
CA ILE A 95 -2.79 6.06 17.02
C ILE A 95 -3.06 5.15 15.83
N ALA A 96 -4.30 5.16 15.32
CA ALA A 96 -4.69 4.36 14.16
C ALA A 96 -3.88 4.73 12.91
N THR A 97 -3.63 6.02 12.67
CA THR A 97 -2.80 6.48 11.55
C THR A 97 -1.34 6.00 11.68
N LEU A 98 -0.76 6.05 12.89
CA LEU A 98 0.61 5.55 13.12
C LEU A 98 0.71 4.04 12.95
N LEU A 99 -0.23 3.27 13.53
CA LEU A 99 -0.27 1.81 13.38
C LEU A 99 -0.51 1.39 11.93
N ALA A 100 -1.34 2.11 11.19
CA ALA A 100 -1.55 1.84 9.77
C ALA A 100 -0.33 2.24 8.92
N GLY A 101 0.40 3.28 9.29
CA GLY A 101 1.55 3.81 8.54
C GLY A 101 2.86 3.03 8.76
N ILE A 102 3.04 2.42 9.93
CA ILE A 102 4.28 1.66 10.22
C ILE A 102 4.42 0.41 9.34
N LEU A 103 3.29 -0.20 8.96
CA LEU A 103 3.25 -1.39 8.09
C LEU A 103 3.79 -1.11 6.67
N PRO A 104 3.24 -0.15 5.88
CA PRO A 104 3.76 0.16 4.56
C PRO A 104 5.17 0.77 4.62
N PHE A 105 5.50 1.53 5.67
CA PHE A 105 6.87 2.04 5.87
C PHE A 105 7.87 0.90 6.06
N GLY A 106 7.57 -0.06 6.95
CA GLY A 106 8.41 -1.22 7.20
C GLY A 106 8.62 -2.07 5.94
N ALA A 107 7.55 -2.28 5.17
CA ALA A 107 7.63 -2.99 3.88
C ALA A 107 8.59 -2.28 2.90
N ALA A 108 8.41 -0.97 2.69
CA ALA A 108 9.25 -0.19 1.79
C ALA A 108 10.72 -0.14 2.26
N PHE A 109 10.94 0.00 3.57
CA PHE A 109 12.28 0.04 4.16
C PHE A 109 13.04 -1.27 3.97
N VAL A 110 12.38 -2.41 4.24
CA VAL A 110 12.98 -3.75 4.04
C VAL A 110 13.32 -3.98 2.57
N GLU A 111 12.45 -3.55 1.66
CA GLU A 111 12.67 -3.66 0.21
C GLU A 111 13.87 -2.81 -0.25
N LEU A 112 13.96 -1.56 0.20
CA LEU A 112 15.11 -0.68 -0.03
C LEU A 112 16.41 -1.28 0.52
N TYR A 113 16.36 -1.87 1.72
CA TYR A 113 17.53 -2.54 2.32
C TYR A 113 18.03 -3.70 1.45
N PHE A 114 17.12 -4.53 0.91
CA PHE A 114 17.50 -5.63 0.03
C PHE A 114 18.06 -5.17 -1.31
N VAL A 115 17.51 -4.09 -1.87
CA VAL A 115 17.99 -3.46 -3.11
C VAL A 115 19.42 -2.93 -2.94
N LEU A 116 19.72 -2.29 -1.81
CA LEU A 116 21.04 -1.71 -1.54
C LEU A 116 22.09 -2.77 -1.13
N SER A 117 21.66 -3.98 -0.78
CA SER A 117 22.54 -5.09 -0.40
C SER A 117 23.18 -5.76 -1.64
N LYS A 118 24.48 -5.56 -1.82
CA LYS A 118 25.22 -5.80 -3.09
C LYS A 118 25.12 -7.18 -3.74
N TYR A 119 24.85 -8.27 -3.03
CA TYR A 119 25.19 -9.60 -3.58
C TYR A 119 24.05 -10.41 -4.23
N ARG A 120 22.76 -10.20 -3.92
CA ARG A 120 21.65 -11.06 -4.44
C ARG A 120 20.29 -10.36 -4.51
N TRP A 121 20.25 -9.07 -4.83
CA TRP A 121 19.01 -8.28 -4.83
C TRP A 121 17.92 -8.86 -5.74
N HIS A 122 18.29 -9.41 -6.90
CA HIS A 122 17.37 -10.03 -7.88
C HIS A 122 16.49 -11.14 -7.26
N TRP A 123 17.10 -12.12 -6.59
CA TRP A 123 16.37 -13.22 -5.94
C TRP A 123 15.66 -12.80 -4.67
N ARG A 124 16.21 -11.83 -3.94
CA ARG A 124 15.54 -11.32 -2.75
C ARG A 124 14.26 -10.58 -3.11
N ALA A 125 14.30 -9.68 -4.09
CA ALA A 125 13.14 -8.93 -4.58
C ALA A 125 12.04 -9.85 -5.10
N PHE A 126 12.41 -10.90 -5.83
CA PHE A 126 11.46 -11.89 -6.33
C PHE A 126 10.81 -12.69 -5.19
N LEU A 127 11.61 -13.18 -4.23
CA LEU A 127 11.11 -13.96 -3.10
C LEU A 127 10.25 -13.12 -2.13
N THR A 128 10.62 -11.86 -1.90
CA THR A 128 9.84 -10.95 -1.04
C THR A 128 8.53 -10.56 -1.72
N GLY A 129 8.55 -10.29 -3.02
CA GLY A 129 7.34 -10.03 -3.81
C GLY A 129 6.40 -11.23 -3.79
N GLY A 130 6.93 -12.44 -4.01
CA GLY A 130 6.18 -13.70 -4.01
C GLY A 130 5.69 -14.17 -2.64
N GLY A 131 6.15 -13.57 -1.53
CA GLY A 131 5.89 -14.05 -0.18
C GLY A 131 4.40 -14.15 0.20
N SER A 132 3.51 -13.39 -0.45
CA SER A 132 2.05 -13.45 -0.25
C SER A 132 1.48 -14.84 -0.53
N ALA A 133 2.04 -15.58 -1.48
CA ALA A 133 1.58 -16.91 -1.87
C ALA A 133 1.66 -17.92 -0.73
N PHE A 134 2.64 -17.78 0.16
CA PHE A 134 2.76 -18.62 1.35
C PHE A 134 1.56 -18.45 2.29
N TRP A 135 1.10 -17.21 2.45
CA TRP A 135 -0.08 -16.91 3.27
C TRP A 135 -1.35 -17.45 2.64
N VAL A 136 -1.51 -17.31 1.32
CA VAL A 136 -2.65 -17.87 0.56
C VAL A 136 -2.70 -19.39 0.68
N LEU A 137 -1.56 -20.06 0.53
CA LEU A 137 -1.44 -21.51 0.66
C LEU A 137 -1.78 -21.97 2.10
N ALA A 138 -1.18 -21.33 3.10
CA ALA A 138 -1.43 -21.66 4.51
C ALA A 138 -2.89 -21.44 4.91
N TYR A 139 -3.49 -20.33 4.48
CA TYR A 139 -4.90 -20.05 4.72
C TYR A 139 -5.82 -21.05 4.02
N GLY A 140 -5.52 -21.43 2.77
CA GLY A 140 -6.29 -22.44 2.05
C GLY A 140 -6.24 -23.81 2.72
N ILE A 141 -5.06 -24.25 3.18
CA ILE A 141 -4.92 -25.50 3.95
C ILE A 141 -5.71 -25.43 5.26
N PHE A 142 -5.60 -24.32 5.99
CA PHE A 142 -6.37 -24.12 7.21
C PHE A 142 -7.88 -24.12 6.95
N TYR A 143 -8.34 -23.47 5.88
CA TYR A 143 -9.74 -23.41 5.50
C TYR A 143 -10.28 -24.80 5.16
N TRP A 144 -9.51 -25.60 4.41
CA TRP A 144 -9.84 -26.99 4.16
C TRP A 144 -9.97 -27.80 5.46
N ALA A 145 -9.00 -27.68 6.36
CA ALA A 145 -8.98 -28.45 7.60
C ALA A 145 -10.07 -28.06 8.62
N SER A 146 -10.51 -26.79 8.64
CA SER A 146 -11.38 -26.27 9.70
C SER A 146 -12.82 -25.98 9.27
N ARG A 147 -13.04 -25.69 7.98
CA ARG A 147 -14.33 -25.18 7.47
C ARG A 147 -14.92 -25.99 6.34
N LEU A 148 -14.12 -26.77 5.61
CA LEU A 148 -14.56 -27.40 4.36
C LEU A 148 -14.70 -28.91 4.53
N SER A 149 -15.94 -29.40 4.65
CA SER A 149 -16.24 -30.83 4.53
C SER A 149 -16.40 -31.21 3.06
N LEU A 150 -15.41 -31.89 2.49
CA LEU A 150 -15.49 -32.44 1.14
C LEU A 150 -15.80 -33.94 1.24
N ASP A 151 -16.97 -34.34 0.75
CA ASP A 151 -17.47 -35.72 0.88
C ASP A 151 -16.73 -36.72 -0.01
N SER A 152 -16.10 -36.25 -1.10
CA SER A 152 -15.44 -37.11 -2.09
C SER A 152 -13.93 -36.86 -2.17
N PHE A 153 -13.16 -37.94 -2.34
CA PHE A 153 -11.70 -37.87 -2.52
C PHE A 153 -11.31 -37.03 -3.75
N SER A 154 -12.07 -37.15 -4.84
CA SER A 154 -11.83 -36.36 -6.06
C SER A 154 -11.94 -34.85 -5.80
N SER A 155 -12.93 -34.41 -5.00
CA SER A 155 -13.08 -33.01 -4.62
C SER A 155 -11.91 -32.50 -3.77
N VAL A 156 -11.37 -33.32 -2.87
CA VAL A 156 -10.19 -32.97 -2.05
C VAL A 156 -8.96 -32.75 -2.93
N VAL A 157 -8.71 -33.67 -3.86
CA VAL A 157 -7.57 -33.58 -4.79
C VAL A 157 -7.71 -32.36 -5.70
N LEU A 158 -8.91 -32.10 -6.24
CA LEU A 158 -9.17 -30.92 -7.06
C LEU A 158 -8.96 -29.62 -6.28
N TYR A 159 -9.51 -29.52 -5.07
CA TYR A 159 -9.34 -28.34 -4.23
C TYR A 159 -7.85 -28.07 -3.94
N MET A 160 -7.11 -29.11 -3.53
CA MET A 160 -5.68 -28.96 -3.21
C MET A 160 -4.86 -28.62 -4.46
N GLY A 161 -5.20 -29.21 -5.61
CA GLY A 161 -4.58 -28.90 -6.90
C GLY A 161 -4.82 -27.44 -7.33
N TYR A 162 -6.06 -26.96 -7.26
CA TYR A 162 -6.38 -25.57 -7.58
C TYR A 162 -5.73 -24.58 -6.61
N LEU A 163 -5.71 -24.91 -5.31
CA LEU A 163 -5.05 -24.09 -4.29
C LEU A 163 -3.55 -23.95 -4.58
N LEU A 164 -2.88 -25.05 -4.94
CA LEU A 164 -1.46 -25.04 -5.28
C LEU A 164 -1.18 -24.26 -6.58
N LEU A 165 -2.00 -24.43 -7.61
CA LEU A 165 -1.89 -23.68 -8.86
C LEU A 165 -2.09 -22.18 -8.63
N LEU A 166 -3.08 -21.79 -7.83
CA LEU A 166 -3.35 -20.39 -7.49
C LEU A 166 -2.21 -19.79 -6.67
N ALA A 167 -1.68 -20.51 -5.68
CA ALA A 167 -0.54 -20.06 -4.89
C ALA A 167 0.72 -19.90 -5.76
N LEU A 168 0.98 -20.85 -6.68
CA LEU A 168 2.11 -20.76 -7.60
C LEU A 168 1.96 -19.58 -8.57
N LEU A 169 0.76 -19.37 -9.11
CA LEU A 169 0.47 -18.23 -9.97
C LEU A 169 0.66 -16.92 -9.21
N ASP A 170 0.11 -16.80 -7.99
CA ASP A 170 0.29 -15.62 -7.14
C ASP A 170 1.78 -15.35 -6.91
N PHE A 171 2.55 -16.38 -6.55
CA PHE A 171 3.99 -16.29 -6.31
C PHE A 171 4.75 -15.77 -7.53
N LEU A 172 4.45 -16.29 -8.72
CA LEU A 172 5.10 -15.85 -9.96
C LEU A 172 4.71 -14.43 -10.33
N VAL A 173 3.43 -14.06 -10.24
CA VAL A 173 2.93 -12.73 -10.60
C VAL A 173 3.45 -11.67 -9.63
N THR A 174 3.27 -11.87 -8.33
CA THR A 174 3.74 -10.91 -7.31
C THR A 174 5.25 -10.86 -7.22
N GLY A 175 5.94 -12.00 -7.40
CA GLY A 175 7.40 -12.08 -7.49
C GLY A 175 7.95 -11.33 -8.72
N THR A 176 7.33 -11.49 -9.90
CA THR A 176 7.76 -10.75 -11.10
C THR A 176 7.51 -9.25 -10.98
N ILE A 177 6.39 -8.83 -10.38
CA ILE A 177 6.12 -7.41 -10.10
C ILE A 177 7.18 -6.83 -9.16
N GLY A 178 7.49 -7.51 -8.04
CA GLY A 178 8.53 -7.07 -7.10
C GLY A 178 9.91 -6.98 -7.73
N PHE A 179 10.26 -7.95 -8.58
CA PHE A 179 11.51 -7.94 -9.35
C PHE A 179 11.58 -6.76 -10.32
N LEU A 180 10.54 -6.55 -11.13
CA LEU A 180 10.50 -5.47 -12.12
C LEU A 180 10.51 -4.08 -11.45
N ALA A 181 9.78 -3.91 -10.35
CA ALA A 181 9.76 -2.67 -9.57
C ALA A 181 11.15 -2.35 -9.02
N SER A 182 11.80 -3.34 -8.39
CA SER A 182 13.16 -3.21 -7.88
C SER A 182 14.17 -2.93 -9.00
N TYR A 183 14.06 -3.61 -10.14
CA TYR A 183 14.94 -3.39 -11.29
C TYR A 183 14.83 -1.97 -11.85
N TRP A 184 13.60 -1.47 -12.00
CA TRP A 184 13.35 -0.12 -12.46
C TRP A 184 13.89 0.92 -11.47
N ALA A 185 13.66 0.73 -10.17
CA ALA A 185 14.17 1.60 -9.12
C ALA A 185 15.71 1.66 -9.12
N ILE A 186 16.37 0.51 -9.26
CA ILE A 186 17.84 0.42 -9.33
C ILE A 186 18.38 1.18 -10.53
N ARG A 187 17.81 0.97 -11.73
CA ARG A 187 18.22 1.70 -12.94
C ARG A 187 18.05 3.21 -12.76
N ARG A 188 16.95 3.63 -12.13
CA ARG A 188 16.69 5.04 -11.87
C ARG A 188 17.71 5.62 -10.89
N LEU A 189 18.04 4.90 -9.82
CA LEU A 189 19.02 5.30 -8.82
C LEU A 189 20.41 5.47 -9.45
N TYR A 190 20.90 4.45 -10.17
CA TYR A 190 22.21 4.51 -10.83
C TYR A 190 22.25 5.58 -11.94
N SER A 191 21.14 5.87 -12.62
CA SER A 191 21.09 6.96 -13.61
C SER A 191 21.18 8.36 -13.01
N ALA A 192 20.85 8.51 -11.73
CA ALA A 192 20.87 9.80 -11.03
C ALA A 192 22.24 10.11 -10.41
N ILE A 193 23.07 9.09 -10.19
CA ILE A 193 24.44 9.25 -9.73
C ILE A 193 25.26 9.74 -10.93
N ARG A 194 25.57 11.04 -10.95
CA ARG A 194 26.62 11.57 -11.81
C ARG A 194 27.95 11.03 -11.31
N VAL A 195 28.64 10.28 -12.15
CA VAL A 195 30.05 9.97 -11.95
C VAL A 195 30.79 11.19 -12.49
N ASP A 196 31.05 12.14 -11.59
CA ASP A 196 32.05 13.19 -11.81
C ASP A 196 33.44 12.62 -11.48
#